data_AF-A0A1X7HAR7-F1
#
_entry.id   AF-A0A1X7HAR7-F1
#
_cell.length_a   1.000
_cell.length_b   1.000
_cell.length_c   1.000
_cell.angle_alpha   90.00
_cell.angle_beta   90.00
_cell.angle_gamma   90.00
#
_symmetry.space_group_name_H-M   'P 1'
#
loop_
_entity.id
_entity.type
_entity.pdbx_description
1 polymer ?
#
loop_
_entity_poly.entity_id
_entity_poly.type
_entity_poly.pdbx_seq_one_letter_code
_entity_poly.pdbx_strand_id
1 'polypeptide(L)' 'MLKGWKFSVLGIVIVGIAAAVVPQFGLIDYGRSVSLFILFVLFVAALEIMERLGKRKKG' A
#
# COMPACT_ATOMS: atom_id res chain seq x y z
N MET A 1 -8.28 -16.23 -2.59
CA MET A 1 -7.58 -15.24 -3.45
C MET A 1 -6.18 -15.02 -2.88
N LEU A 2 -5.20 -14.90 -3.77
CA LEU A 2 -3.74 -14.86 -3.54
C LEU A 2 -3.30 -14.44 -2.11
N LYS A 3 -2.83 -15.42 -1.31
CA LYS A 3 -2.03 -15.29 -0.06
C LYS A 3 -2.02 -13.86 0.55
N GLY A 4 -3.15 -13.46 1.13
CA GLY A 4 -3.54 -12.08 1.50
C GLY A 4 -2.78 -11.39 2.63
N TRP A 5 -1.46 -11.57 2.74
CA TRP A 5 -0.61 -10.72 3.59
C TRP A 5 0.76 -10.51 2.96
N LYS A 6 1.36 -11.58 2.41
CA LYS A 6 2.69 -11.50 1.77
C LYS A 6 2.72 -10.56 0.55
N PHE A 7 1.66 -10.54 -0.26
CA PHE A 7 1.57 -9.64 -1.42
C PHE A 7 1.34 -8.17 -1.03
N SER A 8 0.52 -7.90 0.00
CA SER A 8 0.35 -6.54 0.54
C SER A 8 1.68 -5.96 1.01
N VAL A 9 2.46 -6.74 1.77
CA VAL A 9 3.77 -6.30 2.27
C VAL A 9 4.75 -6.06 1.12
N LEU A 10 4.80 -6.96 0.13
CA LEU A 10 5.65 -6.78 -1.06
C LEU A 10 5.28 -5.51 -1.86
N GLY A 11 3.98 -5.25 -2.07
CA GLY A 11 3.51 -4.05 -2.73
C GLY A 11 3.88 -2.78 -1.98
N ILE A 12 3.71 -2.76 -0.65
CA ILE A 12 4.10 -1.63 0.20
C ILE A 12 5.60 -1.36 0.13
N VAL A 13 6.44 -2.41 0.14
CA VAL A 13 7.90 -2.25 0.04
C VAL A 13 8.31 -1.68 -1.33
N ILE A 14 7.77 -2.21 -2.43
CA ILE A 14 8.09 -1.74 -3.78
C ILE A 14 7.66 -0.29 -3.96
N VAL A 15 6.43 0.04 -3.57
CA VAL A 15 5.88 1.40 -3.71
C VAL A 15 6.59 2.36 -2.74
N GLY A 16 7.03 1.90 -1.57
CA GLY A 16 7.80 2.71 -0.62
C GLY A 16 9.17 3.10 -1.16
N ILE A 17 9.87 2.17 -1.81
CA ILE A 17 11.14 2.47 -2.51
C ILE A 17 10.88 3.47 -3.63
N ALA A 18 9.84 3.27 -4.45
CA ALA A 18 9.49 4.22 -5.49
C ALA A 18 9.17 5.61 -4.93
N ALA A 19 8.41 5.70 -3.84
CA ALA A 19 8.05 6.96 -3.20
C ALA A 19 9.26 7.72 -2.64
N ALA A 20 10.33 7.01 -2.26
CA ALA A 20 11.59 7.61 -1.82
C ALA A 20 12.50 8.04 -2.98
N VAL A 21 12.54 7.25 -4.06
CA VAL A 21 13.46 7.44 -5.18
C VAL A 21 12.92 8.44 -6.21
N VAL A 22 11.63 8.38 -6.56
CA VAL A 22 11.01 9.24 -7.59
C VAL A 22 11.17 10.75 -7.30
N PRO A 23 11.01 11.23 -6.05
CA PRO A 23 11.24 12.64 -5.74
C PRO A 23 12.68 13.10 -5.95
N GLN A 24 13.66 12.20 -5.82
CA GLN A 24 15.08 12.55 -6.04
C GLN A 24 15.37 12.89 -7.51
N PHE A 25 14.56 12.40 -8.43
CA PHE A 25 14.64 12.71 -9.86
C PHE A 25 13.81 13.95 -10.26
N GLY A 26 13.22 14.67 -9.30
CA GLY A 26 12.44 15.89 -9.56
C GLY A 26 11.10 15.66 -10.25
N LEU A 27 10.66 14.40 -10.38
CA LEU A 27 9.40 14.02 -11.03
C LEU A 27 8.15 14.42 -10.21
N ILE A 28 8.28 14.51 -8.88
CA ILE A 28 7.20 14.85 -7.95
C ILE A 28 7.79 15.48 -6.67
N ASP A 29 7.07 16.43 -6.08
CA ASP A 29 7.42 17.00 -4.77
C ASP A 29 7.40 15.94 -3.66
N TYR A 30 8.38 16.00 -2.76
CA TYR A 30 8.51 15.03 -1.67
C TYR A 30 7.25 14.95 -0.81
N GLY A 31 6.64 16.10 -0.48
CA GLY A 31 5.41 16.16 0.29
C GLY A 31 4.21 15.49 -0.40
N ARG A 32 4.11 15.61 -1.74
CA ARG A 32 3.07 14.92 -2.52
C ARG A 32 3.36 13.42 -2.60
N SER A 33 4.61 13.03 -2.83
CA SER A 33 5.04 11.62 -2.85
C SER A 33 4.67 10.88 -1.57
N VAL A 34 5.03 11.48 -0.43
CA VAL A 34 4.73 10.91 0.89
C VAL A 34 3.22 10.82 1.12
N SER A 35 2.46 11.86 0.75
CA SER A 35 1.00 11.84 0.89
C SER A 35 0.34 10.72 0.07
N LEU A 36 0.78 10.54 -1.18
CA LEU A 36 0.29 9.46 -2.05
C LEU A 36 0.67 8.08 -1.52
N PHE A 37 1.87 7.93 -0.97
CA PHE A 37 2.30 6.70 -0.32
C PHE A 37 1.44 6.36 0.91
N ILE A 38 1.14 7.34 1.76
CA ILE A 38 0.26 7.16 2.93
C ILE A 38 -1.14 6.72 2.47
N LEU A 39 -1.71 7.37 1.46
CA LEU A 39 -3.02 6.98 0.91
C LEU A 39 -3.01 5.55 0.35
N PHE A 40 -1.94 5.16 -0.34
CA PHE A 40 -1.77 3.79 -0.81
C PHE A 40 -1.74 2.78 0.33
N VAL A 41 -0.98 3.05 1.39
CA VAL A 41 -0.92 2.16 2.58
C VAL A 41 -2.28 2.06 3.26
N LEU A 42 -2.99 3.17 3.43
CA LEU A 42 -4.34 3.18 4.00
C LEU A 42 -5.33 2.38 3.14
N PHE A 43 -5.23 2.50 1.82
CA PHE A 43 -6.05 1.72 0.89
C PHE A 43 -5.79 0.23 1.00
N VAL A 44 -4.51 -0.18 1.03
CA VAL A 44 -4.12 -1.59 1.22
C VAL A 44 -4.61 -2.12 2.58
N ALA A 45 -4.48 -1.33 3.64
CA ALA A 45 -4.98 -1.69 4.96
C ALA A 45 -6.51 -1.88 4.97
N ALA A 46 -7.26 -1.00 4.30
CA ALA A 46 -8.71 -1.12 4.16
C ALA A 46 -9.12 -2.40 3.40
N LEU A 47 -8.41 -2.74 2.32
CA LEU A 47 -8.61 -4.00 1.59
C LEU A 47 -8.37 -5.21 2.49
N GLU A 48 -7.29 -5.20 3.28
CA GLU A 48 -6.96 -6.32 4.17
C GLU A 48 -7.98 -6.46 5.31
N ILE A 49 -8.48 -5.34 5.85
CA ILE A 49 -9.58 -5.33 6.83
C ILE A 49 -10.85 -5.92 6.21
N MET A 50 -11.22 -5.51 5.00
CA MET A 50 -12.38 -6.06 4.29
C MET A 50 -12.23 -7.56 4.03
N GLU A 51 -11.04 -8.04 3.65
CA GLU A 51 -10.81 -9.47 3.46
C GLU A 51 -10.96 -10.25 4.79
N ARG A 52 -10.43 -9.71 5.90
CA ARG A 52 -10.55 -10.31 7.24
C ARG A 52 -12.00 -10.36 7.71
N LEU A 53 -12.77 -9.29 7.49
CA LEU A 53 -14.20 -9.23 7.83
C LEU A 53 -15.04 -10.16 6.94
N GLY A 54 -14.72 -10.24 5.64
CA GLY A 54 -15.37 -11.14 4.70
C GLY A 54 -15.13 -12.63 5.01
N LYS A 55 -13.95 -12.99 5.52
CA LYS A 55 -13.67 -14.36 6.01
C LYS A 55 -14.47 -14.72 7.25
N ARG A 56 -14.69 -13.76 8.18
CA ARG A 56 -15.53 -13.97 9.37
C ARG A 56 -17.00 -14.18 9.07
N LYS A 57 -17.52 -13.64 7.96
CA LYS A 57 -18.94 -13.76 7.56
C LYS A 57 -19.27 -15.10 6.86
N LYS A 58 -18.26 -15.85 6.44
CA LYS A 58 -18.41 -17.15 5.74
C LYS A 58 -18.11 -18.37 6.62
N GLY A 59 -17.75 -18.18 7.89
CA GLY A 59 -17.66 -19.23 8.91
C GLY A 59 -18.85 -19.13 9.85
#